data_AF-A0A419FEW1-F1
#
_entry.id   AF-A0A419FEW1-F1
#
_cell.length_a   1.000
_cell.length_b   1.000
_cell.length_c   1.000
_cell.angle_alpha   90.00
_cell.angle_beta   90.00
_cell.angle_gamma   90.00
#
_symmetry.space_group_name_H-M   'P 1'
#
loop_
_entity.id
_entity.type
_entity.pdbx_description
1 polymer ?
#
loop_
_entity_poly.entity_id
_entity_poly.type
_entity_poly.pdbx_seq_one_letter_code
_entity_poly.pdbx_strand_id
1 'polypeptide(L)'
;MCRGRPPGRSRPPSLRRHMRLVCLALLALGLILAGSAGAQIHLSGALSGALAPGEYLVDSTIVINSGDSLVIAAGAHLSFTGWYPFKVNGVLLAEGTPTDSIIFDCNPMTNPSLWHGLRFNGSGASGSRLAYCRVSYGKAETYWPENSGGGIFCMSCAPCFEHCRFSANNSSMYGAGVYLYNAPATFTDCMISHNTCVNQGGGMYASLSALTMTRCEVTNNSAGSGTGGGMVGISSAMTVRDCRFSYNTAGTSGGLHLNGNPSATFTNVLVDHNSSTGG
;
A
#
# COMPACT_ATOMS: atom_id res chain seq x y z
N MET A 1 -80.79 -4.46 53.65
CA MET A 1 -79.31 -4.59 53.82
C MET A 1 -78.71 -5.06 52.50
N CYS A 2 -77.67 -4.36 52.03
CA CYS A 2 -76.60 -4.75 51.09
C CYS A 2 -76.95 -5.54 49.81
N ARG A 3 -76.81 -5.03 48.57
CA ARG A 3 -75.66 -4.50 47.79
C ARG A 3 -75.29 -5.51 46.68
N GLY A 4 -75.15 -5.05 45.43
CA GLY A 4 -74.46 -5.81 44.37
C GLY A 4 -74.82 -5.45 42.93
N ARG A 5 -74.32 -4.32 42.41
CA ARG A 5 -74.20 -4.07 40.96
C ARG A 5 -72.88 -4.70 40.45
N PRO A 6 -72.86 -5.41 39.30
CA PRO A 6 -71.61 -5.86 38.70
C PRO A 6 -70.92 -4.74 37.88
N PRO A 7 -69.58 -4.79 37.68
CA PRO A 7 -68.78 -3.67 37.20
C PRO A 7 -68.64 -3.61 35.67
N GLY A 8 -68.33 -2.40 35.21
CA GLY A 8 -68.21 -2.01 33.80
C GLY A 8 -67.03 -2.64 33.07
N ARG A 9 -67.21 -2.77 31.75
CA ARG A 9 -66.22 -3.23 30.78
C ARG A 9 -65.07 -2.23 30.66
N SER A 10 -63.85 -2.70 30.91
CA SER A 10 -62.59 -1.98 30.70
C SER A 10 -62.28 -1.84 29.21
N ARG A 11 -61.93 -0.63 28.77
CA ARG A 11 -61.35 -0.34 27.45
C ARG A 11 -59.89 -0.84 27.41
N PRO A 12 -59.40 -1.33 26.26
CA PRO A 12 -57.99 -1.70 26.13
C PRO A 12 -57.08 -0.45 26.05
N PRO A 13 -55.80 -0.54 26.44
CA PRO A 13 -54.88 0.59 26.44
C PRO A 13 -54.39 0.93 25.02
N SER A 14 -54.22 2.22 24.78
CA SER A 14 -53.68 2.79 23.54
C SER A 14 -52.19 2.45 23.38
N LEU A 15 -51.86 1.84 22.23
CA LEU A 15 -50.50 1.55 21.82
C LEU A 15 -49.74 2.86 21.56
N ARG A 16 -48.92 3.30 22.53
CA ARG A 16 -47.92 4.36 22.33
C ARG A 16 -46.85 3.84 21.37
N ARG A 17 -46.94 4.20 20.09
CA ARG A 17 -45.86 4.01 19.10
C ARG A 17 -44.62 4.78 19.58
N HIS A 18 -43.65 4.04 20.08
CA HIS A 18 -42.31 4.55 20.34
C HIS A 18 -41.63 4.80 19.00
N MET A 19 -41.41 6.07 18.70
CA MET A 19 -40.45 6.56 17.72
C MET A 19 -39.08 5.90 17.98
N ARG A 20 -38.68 4.94 17.14
CA ARG A 20 -37.28 4.57 17.02
C ARG A 20 -36.72 5.39 15.87
N LEU A 21 -35.94 6.42 16.21
CA LEU A 21 -35.01 7.04 15.27
C LEU A 21 -34.07 5.94 14.77
N VAL A 22 -34.26 5.51 13.53
CA VAL A 22 -33.23 4.80 12.78
C VAL A 22 -32.36 5.91 12.20
N CYS A 23 -31.17 6.10 12.78
CA CYS A 23 -30.12 6.92 12.18
C CYS A 23 -29.73 6.26 10.85
N LEU A 24 -30.21 6.79 9.72
CA LEU A 24 -29.64 6.51 8.42
C LEU A 24 -28.23 7.11 8.40
N ALA A 25 -27.22 6.24 8.51
CA ALA A 25 -25.87 6.58 8.08
C ALA A 25 -25.90 6.73 6.55
N LEU A 26 -25.75 7.96 6.08
CA LEU A 26 -25.55 8.27 4.66
C LEU A 26 -24.22 7.65 4.21
N LEU A 27 -24.28 6.49 3.55
CA LEU A 27 -23.22 6.02 2.67
C LEU A 27 -23.15 7.00 1.50
N ALA A 28 -22.14 7.86 1.50
CA ALA A 28 -21.85 8.73 0.37
C ALA A 28 -21.38 7.86 -0.81
N LEU A 29 -22.33 7.43 -1.65
CA LEU A 29 -22.03 6.83 -2.93
C LEU A 29 -21.69 7.97 -3.91
N GLY A 30 -20.39 8.23 -4.10
CA GLY A 30 -19.92 9.22 -5.06
C GLY A 30 -20.14 8.74 -6.49
N LEU A 31 -21.33 8.99 -7.05
CA LEU A 31 -21.57 8.87 -8.49
C LEU A 31 -21.29 10.24 -9.13
N ILE A 32 -20.12 10.42 -9.73
CA ILE A 32 -19.77 11.67 -10.42
C ILE A 32 -20.06 11.49 -11.92
N LEU A 33 -21.13 12.13 -12.38
CA LEU A 33 -21.42 12.34 -13.80
C LEU A 33 -20.48 13.43 -14.34
N ALA A 34 -19.66 13.08 -15.33
CA ALA A 34 -18.73 13.99 -15.97
C ALA A 34 -19.48 15.07 -16.78
N GLY A 35 -19.23 16.33 -16.46
CA GLY A 35 -19.75 17.48 -17.20
C GLY A 35 -19.17 18.81 -16.74
N SER A 36 -18.47 19.49 -17.66
CA SER A 36 -17.93 20.86 -17.61
C SER A 36 -16.55 21.07 -16.94
N ALA A 37 -15.74 21.91 -17.59
CA ALA A 37 -14.40 22.42 -17.26
C ALA A 37 -13.82 21.94 -15.91
N GLY A 38 -12.83 21.04 -16.01
CA GLY A 38 -12.40 20.10 -14.97
C GLY A 38 -12.16 20.71 -13.59
N ALA A 39 -13.15 20.57 -12.72
CA ALA A 39 -12.91 20.62 -11.29
C ALA A 39 -11.95 19.47 -10.93
N GLN A 40 -10.83 19.82 -10.31
CA GLN A 40 -9.88 18.84 -9.79
C GLN A 40 -10.61 17.97 -8.76
N ILE A 41 -10.47 16.64 -8.87
CA ILE A 41 -11.19 15.73 -7.96
C ILE A 41 -10.32 15.50 -6.72
N HIS A 42 -10.83 15.90 -5.56
CA HIS A 42 -10.14 15.74 -4.29
C HIS A 42 -10.60 14.45 -3.57
N LEU A 43 -9.64 13.61 -3.18
CA LEU A 43 -9.86 12.36 -2.47
C LEU A 43 -9.44 12.49 -1.01
N SER A 44 -10.24 11.92 -0.11
CA SER A 44 -9.96 11.86 1.32
C SER A 44 -10.85 10.81 2.00
N GLY A 45 -10.42 10.31 3.15
CA GLY A 45 -11.23 9.45 4.01
C GLY A 45 -11.41 8.03 3.49
N ALA A 46 -12.53 7.41 3.87
CA ALA A 46 -12.84 6.05 3.46
C ALA A 46 -13.24 6.00 1.98
N LEU A 47 -12.63 5.10 1.20
CA LEU A 47 -12.93 4.89 -0.22
C LEU A 47 -13.28 3.42 -0.50
N SER A 48 -14.29 3.23 -1.35
CA SER A 48 -14.70 1.96 -1.92
C SER A 48 -15.37 2.18 -3.28
N GLY A 49 -15.60 1.11 -4.05
CA GLY A 49 -16.19 1.20 -5.39
C GLY A 49 -15.12 1.33 -6.47
N ALA A 50 -15.28 2.30 -7.38
CA ALA A 50 -14.38 2.47 -8.52
C ALA A 50 -13.97 3.93 -8.75
N LEU A 51 -12.69 4.14 -9.08
CA LEU A 51 -12.17 5.38 -9.64
C LEU A 51 -11.99 5.24 -11.15
N ALA A 52 -12.53 6.21 -11.89
CA ALA A 52 -12.38 6.30 -13.34
C ALA A 52 -10.95 6.77 -13.72
N PRO A 53 -10.57 6.73 -15.01
CA PRO A 53 -9.37 7.41 -15.47
C PRO A 53 -9.44 8.91 -15.17
N GLY A 54 -8.33 9.54 -14.81
CA GLY A 54 -8.27 10.97 -14.54
C GLY A 54 -7.31 11.38 -13.43
N GLU A 55 -7.26 12.69 -13.20
CA GLU A 55 -6.38 13.34 -12.22
C GLU A 55 -7.09 13.53 -10.88
N TYR A 56 -6.45 13.06 -9.81
CA TYR A 56 -6.96 13.11 -8.45
C TYR A 56 -5.94 13.76 -7.52
N LEU A 57 -6.36 14.75 -6.74
CA LEU A 57 -5.58 15.23 -5.60
C LEU A 57 -5.94 14.49 -4.34
N VAL A 58 -4.95 14.06 -3.59
CA VAL A 58 -5.14 13.43 -2.29
C VAL A 58 -4.72 14.39 -1.19
N ASP A 59 -5.71 15.00 -0.53
CA ASP A 59 -5.53 16.05 0.48
C ASP A 59 -5.65 15.55 1.92
N SER A 60 -5.89 14.27 2.10
CA SER A 60 -5.91 13.62 3.40
C SER A 60 -5.67 12.13 3.25
N THR A 61 -5.55 11.45 4.39
CA THR A 61 -5.46 9.99 4.43
C THR A 61 -6.61 9.35 3.66
N ILE A 62 -6.28 8.38 2.80
CA ILE A 62 -7.25 7.47 2.18
C ILE A 62 -7.26 6.16 2.96
N VAL A 63 -8.44 5.57 3.14
CA VAL A 63 -8.59 4.25 3.77
C VAL A 63 -9.55 3.38 2.97
N ILE A 64 -9.12 2.19 2.55
CA ILE A 64 -10.02 1.10 2.15
C ILE A 64 -10.26 0.25 3.40
N ASN A 65 -11.47 0.25 3.94
CA ASN A 65 -11.75 -0.49 5.18
C ASN A 65 -11.76 -1.99 4.94
N SER A 66 -11.58 -2.76 6.01
CA SER A 66 -11.74 -4.22 5.95
C SER A 66 -13.14 -4.58 5.44
N GLY A 67 -13.21 -5.44 4.42
CA GLY A 67 -14.45 -5.83 3.76
C GLY A 67 -14.85 -4.96 2.57
N ASP A 68 -14.25 -3.78 2.43
CA ASP A 68 -14.42 -2.92 1.26
C ASP A 68 -13.43 -3.30 0.15
N SER A 69 -13.76 -2.89 -1.07
CA SER A 69 -12.84 -2.96 -2.21
C SER A 69 -12.85 -1.64 -2.99
N LEU A 70 -11.70 -1.27 -3.54
CA LEU A 70 -11.56 -0.16 -4.46
C LEU A 70 -10.91 -0.65 -5.75
N VAL A 71 -11.55 -0.36 -6.87
CA VAL A 71 -11.02 -0.55 -8.22
C VAL A 71 -10.52 0.80 -8.74
N ILE A 72 -9.31 0.84 -9.28
CA ILE A 72 -8.77 2.04 -9.93
C ILE A 72 -8.51 1.68 -11.39
N ALA A 73 -9.15 2.41 -12.30
CA ALA A 73 -8.99 2.21 -13.73
C ALA A 73 -7.64 2.72 -14.24
N ALA A 74 -7.17 2.13 -15.35
CA ALA A 74 -6.02 2.62 -16.11
C ALA A 74 -6.13 4.12 -16.40
N GLY A 75 -4.99 4.83 -16.38
CA GLY A 75 -4.94 6.27 -16.60
C GLY A 75 -5.37 7.14 -15.43
N ALA A 76 -5.62 6.55 -14.26
CA ALA A 76 -5.77 7.31 -13.03
C ALA A 76 -4.40 7.77 -12.49
N HIS A 77 -4.31 9.05 -12.11
CA HIS A 77 -3.17 9.63 -11.42
C HIS A 77 -3.62 10.20 -10.09
N LEU A 78 -3.15 9.62 -8.99
CA LEU A 78 -3.37 10.07 -7.62
C LEU A 78 -2.13 10.84 -7.14
N SER A 79 -2.22 12.16 -7.11
CA SER A 79 -1.17 13.07 -6.65
C SER A 79 -1.42 13.53 -5.22
N PHE A 80 -0.56 13.12 -4.30
CA PHE A 80 -0.67 13.42 -2.87
C PHE A 80 -0.10 14.79 -2.52
N THR A 81 -0.90 15.64 -1.87
CA THR A 81 -0.54 17.03 -1.57
C THR A 81 0.13 17.22 -0.21
N GLY A 82 0.22 16.16 0.59
CA GLY A 82 0.91 16.15 1.88
C GLY A 82 1.34 14.75 2.29
N TRP A 83 1.82 14.63 3.54
CA TRP A 83 2.26 13.37 4.13
C TRP A 83 1.08 12.47 4.52
N TYR A 84 0.28 12.08 3.53
CA TYR A 84 -0.93 11.31 3.70
C TYR A 84 -0.72 9.87 3.25
N PRO A 85 -1.06 8.87 4.09
CA PRO A 85 -1.03 7.48 3.71
C PRO A 85 -2.24 7.09 2.87
N PHE A 86 -2.04 6.10 2.00
CA PHE A 86 -3.11 5.31 1.42
C PHE A 86 -3.18 3.97 2.16
N LYS A 87 -4.11 3.83 3.09
CA LYS A 87 -4.25 2.64 3.94
C LYS A 87 -5.18 1.63 3.26
N VAL A 88 -4.68 0.41 3.07
CA VAL A 88 -5.41 -0.70 2.46
C VAL A 88 -5.62 -1.78 3.52
N ASN A 89 -6.80 -1.80 4.13
CA ASN A 89 -7.24 -2.84 5.06
C ASN A 89 -8.23 -3.82 4.40
N GLY A 90 -8.95 -3.36 3.37
CA GLY A 90 -9.71 -4.17 2.42
C GLY A 90 -8.91 -4.44 1.16
N VAL A 91 -9.55 -4.51 -0.01
CA VAL A 91 -8.89 -4.90 -1.27
C VAL A 91 -8.66 -3.69 -2.19
N LEU A 92 -7.44 -3.54 -2.69
CA LEU A 92 -7.12 -2.59 -3.77
C LEU A 92 -6.86 -3.34 -5.08
N LEU A 93 -7.66 -3.05 -6.11
CA LEU A 93 -7.48 -3.54 -7.47
C LEU A 93 -7.12 -2.36 -8.38
N ALA A 94 -5.82 -2.16 -8.61
CA ALA A 94 -5.34 -1.10 -9.49
C ALA A 94 -4.66 -1.74 -10.70
N GLU A 95 -5.38 -1.79 -11.83
CA GLU A 95 -4.94 -2.50 -13.03
C GLU A 95 -4.85 -1.53 -14.21
N GLY A 96 -3.65 -0.97 -14.39
CA GLY A 96 -3.30 -0.18 -15.56
C GLY A 96 -3.02 -1.04 -16.78
N THR A 97 -2.49 -0.42 -17.82
CA THR A 97 -2.00 -1.09 -19.04
C THR A 97 -0.58 -0.64 -19.37
N PRO A 98 0.14 -1.32 -20.29
CA PRO A 98 1.47 -0.90 -20.73
C PRO A 98 1.53 0.55 -21.24
N THR A 99 0.45 1.04 -21.83
CA THR A 99 0.36 2.39 -22.40
C THR A 99 -0.38 3.38 -21.50
N ASP A 100 -1.02 2.90 -20.43
CA ASP A 100 -1.89 3.70 -19.58
C ASP A 100 -1.76 3.25 -18.12
N SER A 101 -0.64 3.62 -17.51
CA SER A 101 -0.30 3.22 -16.15
C SER A 101 -1.15 3.96 -15.11
N ILE A 102 -1.39 3.33 -13.96
CA ILE A 102 -1.92 4.03 -12.78
C ILE A 102 -0.75 4.63 -12.00
N ILE A 103 -0.84 5.90 -11.63
CA ILE A 103 0.25 6.62 -10.98
C ILE A 103 -0.16 7.01 -9.56
N PHE A 104 0.69 6.66 -8.60
CA PHE A 104 0.61 7.12 -7.21
C PHE A 104 1.91 7.86 -6.90
N ASP A 105 1.83 9.18 -6.75
CA ASP A 105 3.01 9.99 -6.48
C ASP A 105 2.69 11.28 -5.73
N CYS A 106 3.70 12.13 -5.58
CA CYS A 106 3.50 13.54 -5.28
C CYS A 106 4.49 14.36 -6.12
N ASN A 107 4.28 15.68 -6.15
CA ASN A 107 5.25 16.62 -6.67
C ASN A 107 6.22 17.05 -5.55
N PRO A 108 7.50 16.65 -5.55
CA PRO A 108 8.44 17.00 -4.47
C PRO A 108 8.76 18.49 -4.36
N MET A 109 8.52 19.27 -5.43
CA MET A 109 8.75 20.72 -5.43
C MET A 109 7.66 21.46 -4.63
N THR A 110 6.43 20.96 -4.67
CA THR A 110 5.29 21.56 -3.96
C THR A 110 4.95 20.81 -2.67
N ASN A 111 5.40 19.56 -2.52
CA ASN A 111 5.25 18.73 -1.34
C ASN A 111 6.61 18.11 -0.93
N PRO A 112 7.49 18.89 -0.27
CA PRO A 112 8.81 18.39 0.15
C PRO A 112 8.73 17.34 1.26
N SER A 113 7.59 17.26 1.97
CA SER A 113 7.30 16.19 2.93
C SER A 113 7.03 14.85 2.27
N LEU A 114 6.86 14.83 0.95
CA LEU A 114 6.48 13.64 0.19
C LEU A 114 5.14 13.07 0.70
N TRP A 115 4.79 11.84 0.31
CA TRP A 115 3.56 11.17 0.76
C TRP A 115 3.86 9.86 1.47
N HIS A 116 2.92 9.32 2.25
CA HIS A 116 3.23 8.20 3.15
C HIS A 116 3.03 6.81 2.51
N GLY A 117 3.12 6.71 1.19
CA GLY A 117 3.08 5.44 0.46
C GLY A 117 1.76 4.67 0.56
N LEU A 118 1.74 3.49 -0.06
CA LEU A 118 0.66 2.51 0.03
C LEU A 118 0.92 1.57 1.22
N ARG A 119 -0.05 1.48 2.14
CA ARG A 119 0.08 0.76 3.41
C ARG A 119 -0.93 -0.39 3.49
N PHE A 120 -0.51 -1.60 3.11
CA PHE A 120 -1.32 -2.82 3.14
C PHE A 120 -1.23 -3.51 4.51
N ASN A 121 -2.35 -3.65 5.19
CA ASN A 121 -2.38 -4.15 6.56
C ASN A 121 -3.43 -5.24 6.76
N GLY A 122 -2.98 -6.36 7.33
CA GLY A 122 -3.83 -7.47 7.72
C GLY A 122 -4.35 -8.30 6.55
N SER A 123 -4.94 -9.44 6.88
CA SER A 123 -5.32 -10.44 5.89
C SER A 123 -6.36 -9.95 4.89
N GLY A 124 -7.18 -8.95 5.25
CA GLY A 124 -8.14 -8.31 4.36
C GLY A 124 -7.52 -7.67 3.11
N ALA A 125 -6.24 -7.26 3.21
CA ALA A 125 -5.49 -6.70 2.09
C ALA A 125 -4.89 -7.73 1.13
N SER A 126 -4.98 -9.02 1.44
CA SER A 126 -4.33 -10.08 0.66
C SER A 126 -4.92 -10.29 -0.73
N GLY A 127 -6.16 -9.85 -0.97
CA GLY A 127 -6.76 -9.88 -2.30
C GLY A 127 -6.30 -8.75 -3.23
N SER A 128 -5.40 -7.87 -2.76
CA SER A 128 -4.99 -6.70 -3.54
C SER A 128 -4.07 -7.07 -4.70
N ARG A 129 -4.30 -6.45 -5.85
CA ARG A 129 -3.51 -6.61 -7.06
C ARG A 129 -3.20 -5.24 -7.67
N LEU A 130 -1.92 -5.02 -7.92
CA LEU A 130 -1.43 -3.86 -8.66
C LEU A 130 -0.80 -4.36 -9.95
N ALA A 131 -1.31 -3.90 -11.08
CA ALA A 131 -0.77 -4.20 -12.40
C ALA A 131 -0.50 -2.90 -13.16
N TYR A 132 0.68 -2.78 -13.77
CA TYR A 132 1.08 -1.57 -14.52
C TYR A 132 0.93 -0.27 -13.71
N CYS A 133 1.32 -0.32 -12.43
CA CYS A 133 1.31 0.85 -11.54
C CYS A 133 2.70 1.47 -11.38
N ARG A 134 2.73 2.78 -11.16
CA ARG A 134 3.93 3.52 -10.75
C ARG A 134 3.70 4.09 -9.37
N VAL A 135 4.61 3.80 -8.45
CA VAL A 135 4.60 4.29 -7.07
C VAL A 135 5.92 5.00 -6.81
N SER A 136 5.86 6.31 -6.65
CA SER A 136 7.07 7.11 -6.52
C SER A 136 6.96 8.23 -5.52
N TYR A 137 8.12 8.67 -5.02
CA TYR A 137 8.23 9.79 -4.08
C TYR A 137 7.47 9.55 -2.78
N GLY A 138 7.31 8.29 -2.37
CA GLY A 138 6.80 7.94 -1.04
C GLY A 138 7.88 8.06 0.03
N LYS A 139 7.50 8.38 1.26
CA LYS A 139 8.39 8.63 2.40
C LYS A 139 7.85 8.00 3.68
N ALA A 140 8.65 7.12 4.26
CA ALA A 140 8.43 6.53 5.56
C ALA A 140 9.43 7.10 6.58
N GLU A 141 8.93 7.73 7.63
CA GLU A 141 9.77 8.32 8.67
C GLU A 141 9.14 8.17 10.06
N THR A 142 9.80 8.71 11.10
CA THR A 142 9.42 8.62 12.53
C THR A 142 9.79 7.29 13.21
N TYR A 143 8.83 6.63 13.86
CA TYR A 143 9.00 5.41 14.63
C TYR A 143 8.29 4.23 13.96
N TRP A 144 8.59 3.02 14.43
CA TRP A 144 7.97 1.81 13.89
C TRP A 144 6.46 1.81 14.19
N PRO A 145 5.57 1.48 13.23
CA PRO A 145 5.87 0.93 11.89
C PRO A 145 6.01 1.97 10.76
N GLU A 146 5.68 3.24 11.01
CA GLU A 146 5.56 4.32 10.01
C GLU A 146 6.90 4.68 9.33
N ASN A 147 8.02 4.26 9.92
CA ASN A 147 9.37 4.53 9.43
C ASN A 147 9.90 3.56 8.36
N SER A 148 9.13 2.57 7.95
CA SER A 148 9.50 1.56 6.94
C SER A 148 8.55 1.57 5.75
N GLY A 149 8.99 1.17 4.56
CA GLY A 149 8.10 1.06 3.39
C GLY A 149 7.67 2.41 2.81
N GLY A 150 8.61 3.19 2.30
CA GLY A 150 8.33 4.52 1.74
C GLY A 150 7.33 4.49 0.59
N GLY A 151 7.53 3.59 -0.36
CA GLY A 151 6.58 3.33 -1.44
C GLY A 151 5.49 2.34 -1.02
N ILE A 152 5.91 1.12 -0.65
CA ILE A 152 5.02 0.02 -0.28
C ILE A 152 5.38 -0.49 1.12
N PHE A 153 4.36 -0.63 1.96
CA PHE A 153 4.45 -1.32 3.24
C PHE A 153 3.40 -2.44 3.27
N CYS A 154 3.82 -3.66 3.59
CA CYS A 154 2.94 -4.81 3.74
C CYS A 154 3.17 -5.48 5.09
N MET A 155 2.10 -5.64 5.86
CA MET A 155 2.11 -6.35 7.14
C MET A 155 0.99 -7.38 7.21
N SER A 156 1.34 -8.66 7.37
CA SER A 156 0.38 -9.76 7.53
C SER A 156 -0.65 -9.84 6.39
N CYS A 157 -0.20 -9.63 5.15
CA CYS A 157 -1.02 -9.62 3.93
C CYS A 157 -0.25 -10.17 2.72
N ALA A 158 -0.96 -10.57 1.67
CA ALA A 158 -0.38 -11.25 0.49
C ALA A 158 -0.65 -10.56 -0.87
N PRO A 159 -0.37 -9.26 -1.04
CA PRO A 159 -0.65 -8.58 -2.31
C PRO A 159 0.21 -9.11 -3.48
N CYS A 160 -0.33 -8.98 -4.69
CA CYS A 160 0.36 -9.26 -5.95
C CYS A 160 0.72 -7.97 -6.70
N PHE A 161 1.95 -7.89 -7.20
CA PHE A 161 2.43 -6.79 -8.03
C PHE A 161 2.95 -7.32 -9.37
N GLU A 162 2.43 -6.77 -10.46
CA GLU A 162 2.75 -7.18 -11.84
C GLU A 162 3.07 -5.96 -12.70
N HIS A 163 4.20 -5.96 -13.39
CA HIS A 163 4.59 -4.83 -14.27
C HIS A 163 4.63 -3.46 -13.56
N CYS A 164 4.82 -3.46 -12.23
CA CYS A 164 4.89 -2.24 -11.42
C CYS A 164 6.30 -1.63 -11.37
N ARG A 165 6.36 -0.32 -11.18
CA ARG A 165 7.58 0.42 -10.87
C ARG A 165 7.49 1.09 -9.50
N PHE A 166 8.45 0.80 -8.63
CA PHE A 166 8.62 1.44 -7.32
C PHE A 166 9.91 2.25 -7.34
N SER A 167 9.81 3.58 -7.37
CA SER A 167 11.01 4.41 -7.52
C SER A 167 11.04 5.74 -6.78
N ALA A 168 12.26 6.19 -6.45
CA ALA A 168 12.48 7.46 -5.74
C ALA A 168 11.75 7.51 -4.39
N ASN A 169 11.54 6.37 -3.75
CA ASN A 169 10.95 6.29 -2.42
C ASN A 169 12.03 6.35 -1.34
N ASN A 170 11.67 6.86 -0.17
CA ASN A 170 12.57 7.07 0.95
C ASN A 170 12.05 6.42 2.24
N SER A 171 12.95 5.85 3.06
CA SER A 171 12.62 5.36 4.39
C SER A 171 13.73 5.65 5.39
N SER A 172 13.38 6.05 6.61
CA SER A 172 14.37 6.22 7.67
C SER A 172 14.85 4.91 8.30
N MET A 173 14.21 3.76 8.03
CA MET A 173 14.62 2.46 8.56
C MET A 173 14.76 1.40 7.47
N TYR A 174 13.65 0.83 7.01
CA TYR A 174 13.68 -0.40 6.23
C TYR A 174 12.88 -0.32 4.94
N GLY A 175 13.42 -0.88 3.86
CA GLY A 175 12.65 -1.15 2.64
C GLY A 175 12.08 0.13 2.02
N ALA A 176 12.91 1.05 1.54
CA ALA A 176 12.39 2.34 1.06
C ALA A 176 11.43 2.18 -0.12
N GLY A 177 11.75 1.29 -1.07
CA GLY A 177 10.82 0.89 -2.11
C GLY A 177 9.70 0.02 -1.54
N VAL A 178 10.09 -1.10 -0.95
CA VAL A 178 9.16 -2.12 -0.43
C VAL A 178 9.59 -2.65 0.93
N TYR A 179 8.68 -2.66 1.89
CA TYR A 179 8.83 -3.34 3.18
C TYR A 179 7.78 -4.44 3.35
N LEU A 180 8.24 -5.65 3.67
CA LEU A 180 7.40 -6.83 3.90
C LEU A 180 7.65 -7.38 5.31
N TYR A 181 6.59 -7.52 6.11
CA TYR A 181 6.64 -8.17 7.40
C TYR A 181 5.52 -9.20 7.54
N ASN A 182 5.87 -10.47 7.69
CA ASN A 182 4.90 -11.57 7.67
C ASN A 182 3.98 -11.50 6.44
N ALA A 183 4.53 -11.12 5.28
CA ALA A 183 3.76 -10.79 4.09
C ALA A 183 4.22 -11.65 2.91
N PRO A 184 3.47 -12.70 2.53
CA PRO A 184 3.82 -13.54 1.38
C PRO A 184 3.47 -12.86 0.05
N ALA A 185 4.10 -11.73 -0.24
CA ALA A 185 3.86 -10.93 -1.43
C ALA A 185 4.58 -11.49 -2.67
N THR A 186 4.00 -11.25 -3.84
CA THR A 186 4.56 -11.68 -5.12
C THR A 186 4.84 -10.49 -6.03
N PHE A 187 5.99 -10.53 -6.72
CA PHE A 187 6.42 -9.52 -7.67
C PHE A 187 6.79 -10.20 -8.98
N THR A 188 6.16 -9.77 -10.07
CA THR A 188 6.40 -10.31 -11.41
C THR A 188 6.61 -9.18 -12.39
N ASP A 189 7.73 -9.21 -13.13
CA ASP A 189 8.06 -8.19 -14.13
C ASP A 189 8.11 -6.76 -13.52
N CYS A 190 8.51 -6.66 -12.25
CA CYS A 190 8.58 -5.38 -11.53
C CYS A 190 9.97 -4.74 -11.58
N MET A 191 9.99 -3.42 -11.47
CA MET A 191 11.20 -2.62 -11.33
C MET A 191 11.21 -1.89 -9.98
N ILE A 192 12.23 -2.14 -9.15
CA ILE A 192 12.47 -1.45 -7.88
C ILE A 192 13.74 -0.64 -8.04
N SER A 193 13.65 0.69 -8.12
CA SER A 193 14.82 1.50 -8.46
C SER A 193 14.91 2.86 -7.80
N HIS A 194 16.13 3.37 -7.58
CA HIS A 194 16.35 4.70 -7.01
C HIS A 194 15.68 4.89 -5.64
N ASN A 195 15.49 3.82 -4.87
CA ASN A 195 14.95 3.91 -3.52
C ASN A 195 16.09 3.99 -2.51
N THR A 196 15.92 4.82 -1.49
CA THR A 196 16.96 5.10 -0.51
C THR A 196 16.44 4.92 0.91
N CYS A 197 17.06 4.03 1.68
CA CYS A 197 16.85 3.94 3.12
C CYS A 197 18.10 4.32 3.90
N VAL A 198 17.96 4.62 5.19
CA VAL A 198 19.10 4.86 6.09
C VAL A 198 19.73 3.54 6.55
N ASN A 199 18.90 2.55 6.92
CA ASN A 199 19.37 1.33 7.59
C ASN A 199 19.43 0.12 6.65
N GLN A 200 18.33 -0.56 6.32
CA GLN A 200 18.42 -1.84 5.61
C GLN A 200 17.42 -1.99 4.47
N GLY A 201 17.87 -2.58 3.36
CA GLY A 201 17.01 -2.86 2.22
C GLY A 201 16.64 -1.60 1.46
N GLY A 202 17.60 -0.97 0.78
CA GLY A 202 17.37 0.27 0.03
C GLY A 202 16.21 0.11 -0.95
N GLY A 203 16.24 -0.96 -1.75
CA GLY A 203 15.13 -1.35 -2.62
C GLY A 203 14.02 -2.05 -1.84
N MET A 204 14.37 -3.18 -1.21
CA MET A 204 13.41 -4.05 -0.55
C MET A 204 13.94 -4.61 0.78
N TYR A 205 13.05 -4.71 1.77
CA TYR A 205 13.29 -5.42 3.01
C TYR A 205 12.18 -6.42 3.27
N ALA A 206 12.53 -7.69 3.50
CA ALA A 206 11.58 -8.75 3.84
C ALA A 206 11.97 -9.43 5.16
N SER A 207 11.03 -9.48 6.11
CA SER A 207 11.21 -10.16 7.38
C SER A 207 10.04 -11.09 7.68
N LEU A 208 10.35 -12.30 8.16
CA LEU A 208 9.37 -13.35 8.49
C LEU A 208 8.37 -13.61 7.36
N SER A 209 8.77 -13.41 6.11
CA SER A 209 7.88 -13.37 4.95
C SER A 209 8.14 -14.54 3.99
N ALA A 210 7.22 -14.80 3.06
CA ALA A 210 7.43 -15.70 1.94
C ALA A 210 7.42 -14.91 0.61
N LEU A 211 8.56 -14.33 0.27
CA LEU A 211 8.70 -13.44 -0.89
C LEU A 211 8.93 -14.26 -2.16
N THR A 212 8.15 -13.98 -3.21
CA THR A 212 8.41 -14.48 -4.56
C THR A 212 8.69 -13.33 -5.51
N MET A 213 9.81 -13.39 -6.23
CA MET A 213 10.18 -12.43 -7.28
C MET A 213 10.49 -13.19 -8.57
N THR A 214 9.86 -12.79 -9.67
CA THR A 214 10.11 -13.37 -11.00
C THR A 214 10.31 -12.27 -12.03
N ARG A 215 11.40 -12.32 -12.80
CA ARG A 215 11.71 -11.33 -13.86
C ARG A 215 11.75 -9.89 -13.35
N CYS A 216 12.21 -9.69 -12.13
CA CYS A 216 12.28 -8.37 -11.51
C CYS A 216 13.69 -7.77 -11.65
N GLU A 217 13.75 -6.45 -11.72
CA GLU A 217 14.99 -5.69 -11.66
C GLU A 217 15.01 -4.82 -10.40
N VAL A 218 16.09 -4.96 -9.62
CA VAL A 218 16.35 -4.18 -8.40
C VAL A 218 17.63 -3.39 -8.64
N THR A 219 17.50 -2.11 -8.99
CA THR A 219 18.63 -1.34 -9.53
C THR A 219 18.77 0.07 -8.96
N ASN A 220 19.99 0.56 -8.79
CA ASN A 220 20.24 1.92 -8.29
C ASN A 220 19.59 2.22 -6.92
N ASN A 221 19.44 1.23 -6.05
CA ASN A 221 18.92 1.44 -4.70
C ASN A 221 20.06 1.60 -3.68
N SER A 222 19.80 2.35 -2.61
CA SER A 222 20.81 2.70 -1.62
C SER A 222 20.35 2.45 -0.19
N ALA A 223 21.17 1.75 0.61
CA ALA A 223 20.99 1.64 2.06
C ALA A 223 22.16 2.34 2.76
N GLY A 224 21.97 3.62 3.13
CA GLY A 224 22.98 4.59 3.59
C GLY A 224 24.25 3.98 4.20
N SER A 225 24.30 3.91 5.54
CA SER A 225 25.40 3.26 6.27
C SER A 225 25.08 1.82 6.68
N GLY A 226 23.86 1.34 6.43
CA GLY A 226 23.47 -0.01 6.82
C GLY A 226 23.69 -1.04 5.71
N THR A 227 22.72 -1.91 5.43
CA THR A 227 22.98 -3.16 4.71
C THR A 227 21.96 -3.48 3.61
N GLY A 228 22.43 -4.11 2.53
CA GLY A 228 21.56 -4.60 1.44
C GLY A 228 20.94 -3.45 0.67
N GLY A 229 21.74 -2.79 -0.17
CA GLY A 229 21.28 -1.66 -0.99
C GLY A 229 20.13 -2.06 -1.91
N GLY A 230 20.22 -3.23 -2.53
CA GLY A 230 19.15 -3.80 -3.34
C GLY A 230 18.07 -4.44 -2.46
N MET A 231 18.43 -5.52 -1.76
CA MET A 231 17.48 -6.27 -0.95
C MET A 231 18.09 -6.83 0.34
N VAL A 232 17.27 -6.86 1.40
CA VAL A 232 17.52 -7.60 2.64
C VAL A 232 16.41 -8.61 2.88
N GLY A 233 16.78 -9.86 3.14
CA GLY A 233 15.89 -10.90 3.62
C GLY A 233 16.30 -11.39 5.00
N ILE A 234 15.38 -11.39 5.97
CA ILE A 234 15.63 -11.90 7.32
C ILE A 234 14.57 -12.94 7.68
N SER A 235 15.00 -14.13 8.08
CA SER A 235 14.10 -15.21 8.54
C SER A 235 12.92 -15.45 7.59
N SER A 236 13.16 -15.31 6.29
CA SER A 236 12.13 -15.31 5.25
C SER A 236 12.36 -16.45 4.27
N ALA A 237 11.28 -17.11 3.85
CA ALA A 237 11.31 -17.99 2.68
C ALA A 237 11.35 -17.10 1.43
N MET A 238 12.27 -17.36 0.50
CA MET A 238 12.48 -16.51 -0.67
C MET A 238 12.62 -17.35 -1.92
N THR A 239 11.84 -17.03 -2.94
CA THR A 239 11.99 -17.61 -4.28
C THR A 239 12.26 -16.47 -5.26
N VAL A 240 13.48 -16.39 -5.77
CA VAL A 240 13.92 -15.34 -6.68
C VAL A 240 14.37 -15.96 -7.99
N ARG A 241 13.68 -15.64 -9.08
CA ARG A 241 13.91 -16.27 -10.39
C ARG A 241 14.00 -15.25 -11.52
N ASP A 242 14.98 -15.40 -12.39
CA ASP A 242 15.19 -14.53 -13.57
C ASP A 242 15.33 -13.04 -13.19
N CYS A 243 15.89 -12.75 -12.01
CA CYS A 243 15.99 -11.39 -11.50
C CYS A 243 17.39 -10.81 -11.69
N ARG A 244 17.48 -9.47 -11.69
CA ARG A 244 18.76 -8.74 -11.65
C ARG A 244 18.82 -7.79 -10.47
N PHE A 245 19.95 -7.81 -9.76
CA PHE A 245 20.31 -6.85 -8.72
C PHE A 245 21.56 -6.09 -9.17
N SER A 246 21.41 -4.83 -9.58
CA SER A 246 22.52 -4.08 -10.16
C SER A 246 22.68 -2.66 -9.63
N TYR A 247 23.90 -2.14 -9.59
CA TYR A 247 24.14 -0.72 -9.21
C TYR A 247 23.56 -0.32 -7.86
N ASN A 248 23.37 -1.29 -6.95
CA ASN A 248 22.89 -1.00 -5.61
C ASN A 248 24.07 -0.78 -4.66
N THR A 249 23.88 0.14 -3.72
CA THR A 249 24.93 0.61 -2.82
C THR A 249 24.49 0.49 -1.36
N ALA A 250 25.37 0.07 -0.47
CA ALA A 250 25.09 0.11 0.97
C ALA A 250 26.38 0.26 1.78
N GLY A 251 26.28 0.54 3.08
CA GLY A 251 27.41 0.42 4.00
C GLY A 251 28.04 -0.97 3.94
N THR A 252 27.20 -2.00 4.03
CA THR A 252 27.59 -3.42 3.97
C THR A 252 26.71 -4.13 2.93
N SER A 253 27.29 -4.88 2.00
CA SER A 253 26.55 -5.64 0.96
C SER A 253 25.63 -4.76 0.08
N GLY A 254 26.18 -4.16 -0.98
CA GLY A 254 25.40 -3.29 -1.88
C GLY A 254 24.22 -4.00 -2.56
N GLY A 255 24.38 -5.25 -2.98
CA GLY A 255 23.36 -5.97 -3.76
C GLY A 255 22.30 -6.62 -2.88
N LEU A 256 22.66 -7.76 -2.28
CA LEU A 256 21.74 -8.64 -1.56
C LEU A 256 22.35 -9.05 -0.22
N HIS A 257 21.54 -9.04 0.84
CA HIS A 257 21.90 -9.58 2.15
C HIS A 257 20.81 -10.50 2.67
N LEU A 258 21.21 -11.70 3.12
CA LEU A 258 20.32 -12.75 3.61
C LEU A 258 20.77 -13.20 5.00
N ASN A 259 19.85 -13.29 5.94
CA ASN A 259 20.11 -13.73 7.31
C ASN A 259 19.00 -14.67 7.82
N GLY A 260 19.37 -15.90 8.18
CA GLY A 260 18.43 -16.85 8.80
C GLY A 260 17.31 -17.34 7.87
N ASN A 261 17.50 -17.30 6.55
CA ASN A 261 16.47 -17.67 5.58
C ASN A 261 16.41 -19.20 5.39
N PRO A 262 15.36 -19.90 5.88
CA PRO A 262 15.35 -21.37 5.94
C PRO A 262 15.23 -22.06 4.57
N SER A 263 14.77 -21.36 3.53
CA SER A 263 14.48 -21.95 2.21
C SER A 263 14.70 -20.98 1.03
N ALA A 264 15.68 -20.08 1.15
CA ALA A 264 16.03 -19.14 0.10
C ALA A 264 16.53 -19.85 -1.18
N THR A 265 15.79 -19.70 -2.28
CA THR A 265 16.11 -20.25 -3.60
C THR A 265 16.31 -19.13 -4.62
N PHE A 266 17.46 -19.12 -5.28
CA PHE A 266 17.83 -18.17 -6.31
C PHE A 266 18.14 -18.93 -7.59
N THR A 267 17.41 -18.66 -8.68
CA THR A 267 17.58 -19.34 -9.97
C THR A 267 17.69 -18.30 -11.08
N ASN A 268 18.75 -18.36 -11.88
CA ASN A 268 19.00 -17.39 -12.95
C ASN A 268 18.97 -15.94 -12.42
N VAL A 269 19.74 -15.67 -11.38
CA VAL A 269 19.82 -14.34 -10.75
C VAL A 269 21.18 -13.72 -11.04
N LEU A 270 21.17 -12.53 -11.64
CA LEU A 270 22.37 -11.74 -11.88
C LEU A 270 22.55 -10.71 -10.78
N VAL A 271 23.71 -10.70 -10.11
CA VAL A 271 24.09 -9.70 -9.10
C VAL A 271 25.37 -9.03 -9.56
N ASP A 272 25.28 -7.81 -10.09
CA ASP A 272 26.41 -7.16 -10.76
C ASP A 272 26.53 -5.66 -10.42
N HIS A 273 27.73 -5.09 -10.47
CA HIS A 273 27.95 -3.64 -10.26
C HIS A 273 27.40 -3.07 -8.93
N ASN A 274 27.25 -3.89 -7.89
CA ASN A 274 26.83 -3.43 -6.57
C ASN A 274 28.06 -3.10 -5.71
N SER A 275 27.95 -2.10 -4.83
CA SER A 275 29.08 -1.61 -4.03
C SER A 275 28.77 -1.56 -2.53
N SER A 276 29.75 -1.95 -1.70
CA SER A 276 29.80 -1.52 -0.30
C SER A 276 30.58 -0.22 -0.20
N THR A 277 30.12 0.70 0.66
CA THR A 277 30.85 1.93 1.01
C THR A 277 31.67 1.75 2.29
N GLY A 278 31.43 0.67 3.05
CA GLY A 278 32.02 0.40 4.37
C GLY A 278 33.22 -0.55 4.40
N GLY A 279 33.81 -0.93 3.25
CA GLY A 279 34.95 -1.86 3.18
C GLY A 279 34.59 -3.22 2.59
#